data_AF-A0A2V8NRT0-F1
#
_entry.id   AF-A0A2V8NRT0-F1
#
_cell.length_a   1.000
_cell.length_b   1.000
_cell.length_c   1.000
_cell.angle_alpha   90.00
_cell.angle_beta   90.00
_cell.angle_gamma   90.00
#
_symmetry.space_group_name_H-M   'P 1'
#
loop_
_entity.id
_entity.type
_entity.pdbx_description
1 polymer ?
#
loop_
_entity_poly.entity_id
_entity_poly.type
_entity_poly.pdbx_seq_one_letter_code
_entity_poly.pdbx_strand_id
1 'polypeptide(L)' 'MRCPTCNKPAEWQDNPNRPFCSERCKLIDFGRWANEEYRVPVVEPAQSAEKEEISSGSDEE' A
#
# COMPACT_ATOMS: atom_id res chain seq x y z
N MET A 1 -10.29 3.63 -19.18
CA MET A 1 -9.74 3.25 -17.84
C MET A 1 -10.61 3.88 -16.75
N ARG A 2 -10.61 3.38 -15.50
CA ARG A 2 -11.37 3.97 -14.38
C ARG A 2 -10.48 4.96 -13.62
N CYS A 3 -10.97 6.16 -13.33
CA CYS A 3 -10.29 7.14 -12.49
C CYS A 3 -10.17 6.59 -11.04
N PRO A 4 -8.98 6.48 -10.44
CA PRO A 4 -8.83 5.90 -9.10
C PRO A 4 -9.47 6.76 -8.00
N THR A 5 -9.63 8.08 -8.22
CA THR A 5 -10.19 9.00 -7.22
C THR A 5 -11.72 8.95 -7.14
N CYS A 6 -12.41 8.83 -8.28
CA CYS A 6 -13.87 9.00 -8.35
C CYS A 6 -14.59 7.93 -9.19
N ASN A 7 -13.85 6.96 -9.73
CA ASN A 7 -14.34 5.80 -10.50
C ASN A 7 -15.07 6.12 -11.82
N LYS A 8 -15.10 7.39 -12.23
CA LYS A 8 -15.58 7.81 -13.57
C LYS A 8 -14.63 7.32 -14.67
N PRO A 9 -15.11 7.14 -15.91
CA PRO A 9 -14.23 6.89 -17.05
C PRO A 9 -13.17 8.00 -17.18
N ALA A 10 -11.91 7.60 -17.34
CA ALA A 10 -10.83 8.47 -17.75
C ALA A 10 -10.38 8.07 -19.16
N GLU A 11 -10.28 9.07 -20.03
CA GLU A 11 -9.92 8.88 -21.43
C GLU A 11 -8.44 8.53 -21.58
N TRP A 12 -8.14 7.56 -22.46
CA TRP A 12 -6.78 7.13 -22.78
C TRP A 12 -6.19 7.86 -23.99
N GLN A 13 -6.92 8.69 -24.72
CA GLN A 13 -6.35 9.58 -25.75
C GLN A 13 -6.64 11.03 -25.34
N ASP A 14 -5.71 11.94 -25.67
CA ASP A 14 -5.83 13.39 -25.40
C ASP A 14 -6.25 13.80 -23.98
N ASN A 15 -5.73 13.12 -22.95
CA ASN A 15 -6.00 13.42 -21.55
C ASN A 15 -4.67 13.58 -20.81
N PRO A 16 -4.27 14.82 -20.47
CA PRO A 16 -3.00 15.07 -19.78
C PRO A 16 -3.03 14.67 -18.30
N ASN A 17 -4.21 14.37 -17.75
CA ASN A 17 -4.41 14.05 -16.34
C ASN A 17 -4.48 12.55 -16.05
N ARG A 18 -4.16 11.67 -17.00
CA ARG A 18 -4.16 10.22 -16.74
C ARG A 18 -3.27 9.85 -15.54
N PRO A 19 -3.67 8.86 -14.72
CA PRO A 19 -4.83 7.97 -14.86
C PRO A 19 -6.18 8.59 -14.41
N PHE A 20 -6.21 9.87 -14.07
CA PHE A 20 -7.38 10.56 -13.54
C PHE A 20 -8.28 11.12 -14.66
N CYS A 21 -9.56 11.32 -14.36
CA CYS A 21 -10.51 11.92 -15.31
C CYS A 21 -10.41 13.44 -15.40
N SER A 22 -9.72 14.10 -14.46
CA SER A 22 -9.55 15.56 -14.43
C SER A 22 -8.42 15.97 -13.48
N GLU A 23 -7.92 17.20 -13.65
CA GLU A 23 -6.93 17.81 -12.76
C GLU A 23 -7.39 17.83 -11.30
N ARG A 24 -8.68 18.12 -11.05
CA ARG A 24 -9.25 18.05 -9.70
C ARG A 24 -9.03 16.70 -9.03
N CYS A 25 -9.23 15.59 -9.75
CA CYS A 25 -9.04 14.25 -9.19
C CYS A 25 -7.56 13.97 -8.90
N LYS A 26 -6.65 14.42 -9.77
CA LYS A 26 -5.20 14.36 -9.54
C LYS A 26 -4.78 15.11 -8.28
N LEU A 27 -5.31 16.31 -8.06
CA LEU A 27 -5.00 17.11 -6.87
C LEU A 27 -5.59 16.52 -5.58
N ILE A 28 -6.79 15.92 -5.64
CA ILE A 28 -7.36 15.21 -4.49
C ILE A 28 -6.49 14.02 -4.11
N ASP A 29 -6.06 13.22 -5.10
CA ASP A 29 -5.19 12.08 -4.84
C ASP A 29 -3.86 12.52 -4.21
N PHE A 30 -3.25 13.57 -4.76
CA PHE A 30 -2.07 14.20 -4.18
C PHE A 30 -2.32 14.65 -2.72
N GLY A 31 -3.46 15.27 -2.43
CA GLY A 31 -3.83 15.66 -1.07
C GLY A 31 -3.90 14.47 -0.12
N ARG A 32 -4.47 13.33 -0.54
CA ARG A 32 -4.52 12.10 0.27
C ARG A 32 -3.13 11.54 0.58
N TRP A 33 -2.21 11.62 -0.38
CA TRP A 33 -0.80 11.27 -0.15
C TRP A 33 -0.15 12.22 0.85
N ALA A 34 -0.30 13.52 0.64
CA ALA A 34 0.29 14.54 1.52
C ALA A 34 -0.26 14.47 2.95
N ASN A 35 -1.51 14.03 3.12
CA ASN A 35 -2.17 13.87 4.41
C ASN A 35 -1.98 12.47 5.04
N GLU A 36 -1.14 11.61 4.45
CA GLU A 36 -0.89 10.24 4.95
C GLU A 36 -2.16 9.39 5.12
N GLU A 37 -3.14 9.58 4.23
CA GLU A 37 -4.38 8.81 4.21
C GLU A 37 -4.19 7.42 3.60
N TYR A 38 -3.22 7.27 2.68
CA TYR A 38 -2.85 5.97 2.12
C TYR A 38 -1.95 5.19 3.09
N ARG A 39 -2.41 4.01 3.53
CA ARG A 39 -1.68 3.16 4.48
C ARG A 39 -1.78 1.70 4.08
N VAL A 40 -0.70 0.95 4.28
CA VAL A 40 -0.69 -0.50 4.14
C VAL A 40 -0.98 -1.10 5.52
N PRO A 41 -2.03 -1.93 5.69
CA PRO A 41 -2.29 -2.57 6.96
C PRO A 41 -1.16 -3.54 7.31
N VAL A 42 -0.76 -3.57 8.57
CA VAL A 42 0.14 -4.60 9.08
C VAL A 42 -0.69 -5.87 9.28
N VAL A 43 -0.30 -6.94 8.61
CA VAL A 43 -0.78 -8.29 8.93
C VAL A 43 0.22 -8.83 9.94
N GLU A 44 -0.20 -9.06 11.18
CA GLU A 44 0.67 -9.77 12.11
C GLU A 44 0.97 -11.15 11.51
N PRO A 45 2.25 -11.52 11.36
CA PRO A 45 2.58 -12.82 10.82
C PRO A 45 1.98 -13.87 11.75
N ALA A 46 1.08 -14.70 11.20
CA ALA A 46 0.66 -15.90 11.89
C ALA A 46 1.94 -16.67 12.26
N GLN A 47 2.14 -16.90 13.56
CA GLN A 47 3.28 -17.61 14.12
C GLN A 47 3.47 -18.92 13.31
N SER A 48 4.45 -18.94 12.42
CA SER A 48 4.79 -20.10 11.63
C SER A 48 5.91 -20.86 12.34
N ALA A 49 5.64 -22.13 12.55
CA ALA A 49 6.43 -23.11 13.27
C ALA A 49 7.90 -23.20 12.82
N GLU A 50 8.80 -23.26 13.83
CA GLU A 50 10.04 -24.08 13.98
C GLU A 50 11.09 -24.04 12.83
N LYS A 51 12.41 -23.95 13.00
CA LYS A 51 13.39 -24.39 14.01
C LYS A 51 14.76 -23.86 13.55
N GLU A 52 15.70 -23.52 14.46
CA GLU A 52 17.07 -24.07 14.43
C GLU A 52 17.89 -23.61 15.63
N GLU A 53 18.55 -24.60 16.24
CA GLU A 53 19.31 -24.57 17.46
C GLU A 53 20.68 -23.91 17.27
N ILE A 54 21.14 -23.17 18.28
CA ILE A 54 22.57 -23.10 18.59
C ILE A 54 22.75 -23.63 20.02
N SER A 55 23.31 -24.83 20.05
CA SER A 55 23.81 -25.58 21.19
C SER A 55 24.88 -24.82 21.98
N SER A 56 24.83 -24.97 23.32
CA SER A 56 25.91 -25.05 24.32
C SER A 56 25.54 -24.23 25.55
N GLY A 57 25.41 -24.76 26.77
CA GLY A 57 25.63 -26.09 27.32
C GLY A 57 25.84 -25.91 28.84
N SER A 58 25.53 -26.96 29.62
CA SER A 58 26.04 -27.21 31.00
C SER A 58 25.66 -26.16 32.07
N ASP A 59 25.28 -26.47 33.31
CA ASP A 59 25.33 -27.67 34.14
C ASP A 59 24.36 -27.45 35.32
N GLU A 60 24.14 -28.53 36.06
CA GLU A 60 23.23 -28.78 37.19
C GLU A 60 23.34 -27.81 38.39
N GLU A 61 22.19 -27.48 39.01
CA GLU A 61 21.76 -27.80 40.40
C GLU A 61 20.73 -26.79 40.96
#